data_AF-A0A2V4A1U8-F1
#
_entry.id   AF-A0A2V4A1U8-F1
#
_cell.length_a   1.000
_cell.length_b   1.000
_cell.length_c   1.000
_cell.angle_alpha   90.00
_cell.angle_beta   90.00
_cell.angle_gamma   90.00
#
_symmetry.space_group_name_H-M   'P 1'
#
loop_
_entity.id
_entity.type
_entity.pdbx_description
1 polymer ?
#
loop_
_entity_poly.entity_id
_entity_poly.type
_entity_poly.pdbx_seq_one_letter_code
_entity_poly.pdbx_strand_id
1 'polypeptide(L)'
;MSKLQANISGIIKSSVIDGPGNRMVIFFQECNLNCMYCHNSHTIGLCNLCGTCVHTCPSNSLKIDSKNKRIIHNENSCTRCDECLKVCPENSSPFYKQMSVEDIISEILEGKDFISGITVSGGEVMLHAPFLSLLFQEIRSNSELKHLSILIDSNGNIDQEKWNSLLPYIDGVMLDIKAYSANTHKKITGYSNEKILKSIHYLDNKSKLKELRFVLVPDYNNHEMEIREIAKLMKSVSPSVQKSLIKMRKHGIRKEFAHLIEPREEEIEYAKNIFSQAKLDILVI
;
A
#
# COMPACT_ATOMS: atom_id res chain seq x y z
N MET A 1 -24.44 -16.43 10.56
CA MET A 1 -23.88 -15.34 9.73
C MET A 1 -22.47 -15.76 9.34
N SER A 2 -22.09 -15.67 8.06
CA SER A 2 -20.70 -15.94 7.66
C SER A 2 -19.78 -14.93 8.35
N LYS A 3 -18.67 -15.39 8.93
CA LYS A 3 -17.65 -14.50 9.49
C LYS A 3 -17.16 -13.54 8.40
N LEU A 4 -16.91 -12.28 8.75
CA LEU A 4 -16.36 -11.29 7.81
C LEU A 4 -14.97 -11.75 7.37
N GLN A 5 -14.70 -11.71 6.06
CA GLN A 5 -13.42 -12.09 5.46
C GLN A 5 -12.89 -10.96 4.60
N ALA A 6 -11.57 -10.92 4.43
CA ALA A 6 -10.88 -10.03 3.51
C ALA A 6 -10.07 -10.84 2.49
N ASN A 7 -9.87 -10.26 1.30
CA ASN A 7 -8.99 -10.81 0.29
C ASN A 7 -7.55 -10.37 0.60
N ILE A 8 -6.70 -11.30 1.02
CA ILE A 8 -5.30 -11.06 1.39
C ILE A 8 -4.41 -11.54 0.25
N SER A 9 -3.72 -10.60 -0.41
CA SER A 9 -2.82 -10.84 -1.54
C SER A 9 -1.50 -11.49 -1.12
N GLY A 10 -1.09 -11.30 0.14
CA GLY A 10 0.11 -11.92 0.69
C GLY A 10 0.40 -11.50 2.12
N ILE A 11 1.25 -12.27 2.80
CA ILE A 11 1.77 -11.95 4.12
C ILE A 11 3.28 -12.11 4.08
N ILE A 12 4.01 -11.07 4.50
CA ILE A 12 5.45 -11.13 4.77
C ILE A 12 5.63 -11.27 6.28
N LYS A 13 6.22 -12.39 6.73
CA LYS A 13 6.36 -12.69 8.17
C LYS A 13 7.37 -11.77 8.88
N SER A 14 8.31 -11.17 8.15
CA SER A 14 9.36 -10.30 8.70
C SER A 14 9.83 -9.29 7.65
N SER A 15 9.69 -8.01 7.95
CA SER A 15 10.17 -6.89 7.14
C SER A 15 10.76 -5.78 8.02
N VAL A 16 11.82 -5.15 7.54
CA VAL A 16 12.50 -4.00 8.17
C VAL A 16 12.33 -2.70 7.39
N ILE A 17 11.54 -2.72 6.31
CA ILE A 17 11.33 -1.57 5.42
C ILE A 17 9.89 -1.02 5.47
N ASP A 18 8.94 -1.80 5.99
CA ASP A 18 7.51 -1.44 6.05
C ASP A 18 7.13 -0.75 7.38
N GLY A 19 8.05 0.05 7.90
CA GLY A 19 7.94 0.80 9.16
C GLY A 19 9.03 0.42 10.19
N PRO A 20 9.03 1.07 11.37
CA PRO A 20 10.06 0.86 12.38
C PRO A 20 10.05 -0.56 12.97
N GLY A 21 11.26 -1.09 13.18
CA GLY A 21 11.50 -2.42 13.74
C GLY A 21 11.28 -3.54 12.73
N ASN A 22 11.30 -4.79 13.21
CA ASN A 22 10.90 -5.94 12.40
C ASN A 22 9.37 -6.08 12.47
N ARG A 23 8.70 -6.19 11.32
CA ARG A 23 7.24 -6.16 11.23
C ARG A 23 6.71 -7.30 10.37
N MET A 24 5.55 -7.84 10.74
CA MET A 24 4.75 -8.64 9.81
C MET A 24 3.92 -7.70 8.94
N VAL A 25 3.87 -7.96 7.64
CA VAL A 25 3.16 -7.11 6.68
C VAL A 25 2.05 -7.91 6.03
N ILE A 26 0.82 -7.41 6.10
CA ILE A 26 -0.37 -8.05 5.57
C ILE A 26 -0.85 -7.22 4.38
N PHE A 27 -0.77 -7.77 3.18
CA PHE A 27 -1.15 -7.09 1.94
C PHE A 27 -2.59 -7.44 1.56
N PHE A 28 -3.46 -6.44 1.50
CA PHE A 28 -4.85 -6.56 1.10
C PHE A 28 -5.02 -6.38 -0.42
N GLN A 29 -6.00 -7.06 -0.98
CA GLN A 29 -6.44 -6.87 -2.36
C GLN A 29 -7.38 -5.67 -2.45
N GLU A 30 -7.52 -5.11 -3.65
CA GLU A 30 -8.31 -3.93 -4.03
C GLU A 30 -7.61 -2.61 -3.75
N CYS A 31 -7.55 -1.73 -4.75
CA CYS A 31 -7.04 -0.37 -4.64
C CYS A 31 -7.97 0.61 -5.36
N ASN A 32 -8.18 1.77 -4.76
CA ASN A 32 -9.00 2.84 -5.34
C ASN A 32 -8.17 3.90 -6.09
N LEU A 33 -6.91 3.58 -6.40
CA LEU A 33 -6.04 4.32 -7.30
C LEU A 33 -5.54 3.39 -8.40
N ASN A 34 -5.07 3.97 -9.51
CA ASN A 34 -4.51 3.24 -10.64
C ASN A 34 -3.14 3.82 -11.06
N CYS A 35 -2.21 3.91 -10.11
CA CYS A 35 -0.90 4.55 -10.32
C CYS A 35 -0.15 3.97 -11.53
N MET A 36 0.37 4.83 -12.40
CA MET A 36 1.15 4.41 -13.58
C MET A 36 2.38 3.59 -13.20
N TYR A 37 3.02 3.91 -12.08
CA TYR A 37 4.20 3.22 -11.55
C TYR A 37 3.89 2.18 -10.48
N CYS A 38 2.64 1.71 -10.35
CA CYS A 38 2.29 0.72 -9.33
C CYS A 38 3.12 -0.57 -9.50
N HIS A 39 3.93 -0.90 -8.50
CA HIS A 39 4.73 -2.15 -8.49
C HIS A 39 3.88 -3.38 -8.19
N ASN A 40 2.76 -3.19 -7.51
CA ASN A 40 1.83 -4.25 -7.12
C ASN A 40 0.51 -4.08 -7.88
N SER A 41 0.54 -3.83 -9.19
CA SER A 41 -0.70 -3.56 -9.95
C SER A 41 -1.71 -4.69 -9.80
N HIS A 42 -1.26 -5.93 -9.66
CA HIS A 42 -2.09 -7.11 -9.40
C HIS A 42 -2.90 -7.06 -8.08
N THR A 43 -2.71 -6.06 -7.22
CA THR A 43 -3.55 -5.82 -6.03
C THR A 43 -4.70 -4.85 -6.30
N ILE A 44 -4.83 -4.26 -7.50
CA ILE A 44 -5.80 -3.19 -7.77
C ILE A 44 -7.23 -3.72 -7.88
N GLY A 45 -7.47 -4.76 -8.69
CA GLY A 45 -8.83 -5.23 -8.99
C GLY A 45 -9.16 -6.59 -8.40
N LEU A 46 -10.44 -6.98 -8.50
CA LEU A 46 -10.92 -8.30 -8.14
C LEU A 46 -11.00 -9.21 -9.37
N CYS A 47 -10.74 -10.50 -9.17
CA CYS A 47 -10.86 -11.47 -10.23
C CYS A 47 -12.33 -11.61 -10.67
N ASN A 48 -12.60 -11.41 -11.96
CA ASN A 48 -13.92 -11.65 -12.56
C ASN A 48 -14.07 -13.05 -13.19
N LEU A 49 -13.10 -13.94 -12.96
CA LEU A 49 -13.06 -15.32 -13.47
C LEU A 49 -13.10 -15.44 -14.99
N CYS A 50 -12.60 -14.44 -15.73
CA CYS A 50 -12.50 -14.51 -17.20
C CYS A 50 -11.62 -15.67 -17.71
N GLY A 51 -10.74 -16.23 -16.86
CA GLY A 51 -9.93 -17.40 -17.20
C GLY A 51 -8.66 -17.11 -17.98
N THR A 52 -8.38 -15.85 -18.36
CA THR A 52 -7.18 -15.49 -19.14
C THR A 52 -5.90 -16.03 -18.51
N CYS A 53 -5.73 -15.89 -17.19
CA CYS A 53 -4.56 -16.40 -16.48
C CYS A 53 -4.44 -17.94 -16.50
N VAL A 54 -5.56 -18.66 -16.57
CA VAL A 54 -5.60 -20.12 -16.67
C VAL A 54 -5.14 -20.56 -18.05
N HIS A 55 -5.61 -19.89 -19.10
CA HIS A 55 -5.28 -20.22 -20.49
C HIS A 55 -3.83 -19.91 -20.86
N THR A 56 -3.21 -18.90 -20.23
CA THR A 56 -1.83 -18.52 -20.52
C THR A 56 -0.80 -19.12 -19.56
N CYS A 57 -1.22 -19.86 -18.52
CA CYS A 57 -0.33 -20.41 -17.50
C CYS A 57 0.62 -21.46 -18.11
N PRO A 58 1.94 -21.19 -18.21
CA PRO A 58 2.87 -22.10 -18.89
C PRO A 58 3.01 -23.46 -18.18
N SER A 59 2.80 -23.46 -16.86
CA SER A 59 2.90 -24.66 -16.00
C SER A 59 1.56 -25.34 -15.73
N ASN A 60 0.45 -24.85 -16.32
CA ASN A 60 -0.91 -25.35 -16.07
C ASN A 60 -1.29 -25.44 -14.58
N SER A 61 -0.74 -24.52 -13.77
CA SER A 61 -0.90 -24.52 -12.31
C SER A 61 -2.17 -23.85 -11.81
N LEU A 62 -2.99 -23.32 -12.72
CA LEU A 62 -4.18 -22.55 -12.40
C LEU A 62 -5.43 -23.27 -12.93
N LYS A 63 -6.52 -23.25 -12.16
CA LYS A 63 -7.82 -23.81 -12.56
C LYS A 63 -8.96 -22.92 -12.09
N ILE A 64 -10.01 -22.80 -12.90
CA ILE A 64 -11.23 -22.10 -12.49
C ILE A 64 -12.05 -23.00 -11.56
N ASP A 65 -12.45 -22.46 -10.41
CA ASP A 65 -13.44 -23.04 -9.50
C ASP A 65 -14.70 -22.17 -9.51
N SER A 66 -15.58 -22.43 -10.48
CA SER A 66 -16.81 -21.66 -10.67
C SER A 66 -17.78 -21.78 -9.50
N LYS A 67 -17.70 -22.88 -8.72
CA LYS A 67 -18.58 -23.11 -7.57
C LYS A 67 -18.25 -22.13 -6.44
N ASN A 68 -16.96 -21.96 -6.14
CA ASN A 68 -16.49 -21.05 -5.09
C ASN A 68 -16.04 -19.69 -5.62
N LYS A 69 -16.29 -19.40 -6.91
CA LYS A 69 -15.96 -18.15 -7.60
C LYS A 69 -14.51 -17.71 -7.41
N ARG A 70 -13.57 -18.62 -7.60
CA ARG A 70 -12.13 -18.34 -7.42
C ARG A 70 -11.26 -19.05 -8.47
N ILE A 71 -10.00 -18.64 -8.55
CA ILE A 71 -8.96 -19.39 -9.22
C ILE A 71 -8.25 -20.27 -8.19
N ILE A 72 -8.15 -21.57 -8.47
CA ILE A 72 -7.32 -22.50 -7.70
C ILE A 72 -5.90 -22.41 -8.23
N HIS A 73 -4.96 -22.16 -7.33
CA HIS A 73 -3.53 -22.16 -7.60
C HIS A 73 -2.87 -23.39 -6.96
N ASN A 74 -2.20 -24.21 -7.78
CA ASN A 74 -1.40 -25.34 -7.31
C ASN A 74 0.06 -24.94 -7.15
N GLU A 75 0.45 -24.63 -5.92
CA GLU A 75 1.80 -24.18 -5.55
C GLU A 75 2.90 -25.17 -5.97
N ASN A 76 2.66 -26.48 -5.91
CA ASN A 76 3.67 -27.51 -6.24
C ASN A 76 4.06 -27.53 -7.72
N SER A 77 3.15 -27.11 -8.59
CA SER A 77 3.39 -27.06 -10.04
C SER A 77 3.80 -25.68 -10.54
N CYS A 78 3.65 -24.65 -9.72
CA CYS A 78 3.82 -23.27 -10.15
C CYS A 78 5.30 -22.90 -10.21
N THR A 79 5.73 -22.39 -11.36
CA THR A 79 7.11 -21.93 -11.58
C THR A 79 7.35 -20.48 -11.14
N ARG A 80 6.32 -19.80 -10.62
CA ARG A 80 6.37 -18.37 -10.21
C ARG A 80 6.91 -17.44 -11.32
N CYS A 81 6.46 -17.67 -12.56
CA CYS A 81 6.85 -16.87 -13.72
C CYS A 81 6.09 -15.53 -13.87
N ASP A 82 5.09 -15.31 -13.01
CA ASP A 82 4.21 -14.14 -12.97
C ASP A 82 3.42 -13.85 -14.26
N GLU A 83 3.35 -14.80 -15.20
CA GLU A 83 2.58 -14.61 -16.44
C GLU A 83 1.11 -14.32 -16.14
N CYS A 84 0.53 -15.04 -15.17
CA CYS A 84 -0.85 -14.83 -14.71
C CYS A 84 -1.11 -13.41 -14.19
N LEU A 85 -0.12 -12.76 -13.58
CA LEU A 85 -0.24 -11.38 -13.08
C LEU A 85 -0.15 -10.39 -14.25
N LYS A 86 0.77 -10.64 -15.19
CA LYS A 86 1.04 -9.78 -16.35
C LYS A 86 -0.13 -9.73 -17.33
N VAL A 87 -0.88 -10.83 -17.49
CA VAL A 87 -1.99 -10.93 -18.46
C VAL A 87 -3.36 -10.62 -17.85
N CYS A 88 -3.47 -10.41 -16.54
CA CYS A 88 -4.76 -10.23 -15.90
C CYS A 88 -5.39 -8.88 -16.30
N PRO A 89 -6.54 -8.86 -17.01
CA PRO A 89 -7.15 -7.61 -17.45
C PRO A 89 -7.68 -6.78 -16.26
N GLU A 90 -8.02 -7.44 -15.16
CA GLU A 90 -8.53 -6.80 -13.95
C GLU A 90 -7.41 -6.28 -13.04
N ASN A 91 -6.13 -6.44 -13.41
CA ASN A 91 -5.01 -6.16 -12.51
C ASN A 91 -5.24 -6.84 -11.15
N SER A 92 -5.56 -8.14 -11.20
CA SER A 92 -5.84 -8.97 -10.04
C SER A 92 -4.81 -10.11 -9.95
N SER A 93 -4.84 -10.86 -8.85
CA SER A 93 -3.94 -11.98 -8.59
C SER A 93 -4.73 -13.26 -8.35
N PRO A 94 -4.35 -14.40 -8.96
CA PRO A 94 -4.93 -15.69 -8.59
C PRO A 94 -4.42 -16.21 -7.24
N PHE A 95 -3.52 -15.46 -6.58
CA PHE A 95 -2.85 -15.87 -5.35
C PHE A 95 -3.48 -15.32 -4.08
N TYR A 96 -4.37 -14.32 -4.16
CA TYR A 96 -5.01 -13.81 -2.95
C TYR A 96 -5.94 -14.86 -2.34
N LYS A 97 -6.00 -14.87 -1.01
CA LYS A 97 -6.80 -15.82 -0.22
C LYS A 97 -7.87 -15.06 0.55
N GLN A 98 -9.06 -15.64 0.64
CA GLN A 98 -10.07 -15.15 1.59
C GLN A 98 -9.68 -15.61 2.98
N MET A 99 -9.36 -14.66 3.86
CA MET A 99 -8.95 -14.93 5.23
C MET A 99 -9.90 -14.23 6.20
N SER A 100 -10.27 -14.93 7.26
CA SER A 100 -10.98 -14.39 8.42
C SER A 100 -10.01 -13.66 9.36
N VAL A 101 -10.55 -12.98 10.36
CA VAL A 101 -9.73 -12.37 11.42
C VAL A 101 -8.94 -13.45 12.15
N GLU A 102 -9.55 -14.61 12.43
CA GLU A 102 -8.91 -15.72 13.13
C GLU A 102 -7.74 -16.32 12.34
N ASP A 103 -7.85 -16.39 11.02
CA ASP A 103 -6.75 -16.85 10.17
C ASP A 103 -5.55 -15.91 10.27
N ILE A 104 -5.77 -14.60 10.23
CA ILE A 104 -4.69 -13.59 10.32
C ILE A 104 -4.09 -13.56 11.73
N ILE A 105 -4.91 -13.65 12.78
CA ILE A 105 -4.42 -13.72 14.17
C ILE A 105 -3.54 -14.95 14.35
N SER A 106 -3.91 -16.09 13.75
CA SER A 106 -3.11 -17.30 13.81
C SER A 106 -1.73 -17.12 13.16
N GLU A 107 -1.67 -16.46 11.99
CA GLU A 107 -0.40 -16.09 11.34
C GLU A 107 0.45 -15.17 12.24
N ILE A 108 -0.17 -14.13 12.83
CA ILE A 108 0.53 -13.19 13.73
C ILE A 108 1.08 -13.93 14.96
N LEU A 109 0.30 -14.83 15.58
CA LEU A 109 0.72 -15.61 16.74
C LEU A 109 1.93 -16.49 16.44
N GLU A 110 2.01 -17.07 15.24
CA GLU A 110 3.16 -17.89 14.82
C GLU A 110 4.47 -17.07 14.77
N GLY A 111 4.38 -15.79 14.38
CA GLY A 111 5.54 -14.90 14.23
C GLY A 111 5.79 -13.93 15.39
N LYS A 112 4.90 -13.88 16.39
CA LYS A 112 4.80 -12.78 17.38
C LYS A 112 6.10 -12.48 18.10
N ASP A 113 6.90 -13.50 18.43
CA ASP A 113 8.11 -13.34 19.24
C ASP A 113 9.28 -12.74 18.43
N PHE A 114 9.17 -12.66 17.11
CA PHE A 114 10.19 -12.13 16.20
C PHE A 114 9.85 -10.75 15.64
N ILE A 115 8.64 -10.25 15.89
CA ILE A 115 8.15 -8.98 15.35
C ILE A 115 7.87 -7.98 16.47
N SER A 116 8.06 -6.70 16.16
CA SER A 116 7.74 -5.56 17.03
C SER A 116 6.38 -4.95 16.72
N GLY A 117 5.75 -5.39 15.64
CA GLY A 117 4.48 -4.87 15.18
C GLY A 117 4.00 -5.49 13.89
N ILE A 118 2.81 -5.05 13.47
CA ILE A 118 2.22 -5.38 12.18
C ILE A 118 2.05 -4.12 11.33
N THR A 119 2.20 -4.25 10.02
CA THR A 119 1.81 -3.23 9.04
C THR A 119 0.75 -3.83 8.14
N VAL A 120 -0.37 -3.15 7.96
CA VAL A 120 -1.35 -3.51 6.93
C VAL A 120 -1.14 -2.62 5.70
N SER A 121 -1.03 -3.22 4.52
CA SER A 121 -0.68 -2.58 3.24
C SER A 121 -1.40 -3.30 2.07
N GLY A 122 -0.87 -3.27 0.85
CA GLY A 122 -1.41 -3.97 -0.32
C GLY A 122 -1.87 -3.04 -1.43
N GLY A 123 -3.14 -3.15 -1.80
CA GLY A 123 -3.83 -2.13 -2.56
C GLY A 123 -4.11 -0.90 -1.70
N GLU A 124 -5.39 -0.56 -1.49
CA GLU A 124 -5.79 0.44 -0.50
C GLU A 124 -6.47 -0.25 0.68
N VAL A 125 -5.68 -0.47 1.73
CA VAL A 125 -6.11 -1.24 2.89
C VAL A 125 -7.32 -0.64 3.62
N MET A 126 -7.49 0.69 3.58
CA MET A 126 -8.64 1.36 4.20
C MET A 126 -9.98 1.10 3.50
N LEU A 127 -9.99 0.48 2.33
CA LEU A 127 -11.22 -0.07 1.74
C LEU A 127 -11.84 -1.15 2.65
N HIS A 128 -11.01 -1.82 3.45
CA HIS A 128 -11.39 -2.92 4.34
C HIS A 128 -11.56 -2.49 5.81
N ALA A 129 -11.85 -1.21 6.08
CA ALA A 129 -11.94 -0.67 7.44
C ALA A 129 -12.81 -1.48 8.43
N PRO A 130 -14.00 -2.02 8.04
CA PRO A 130 -14.78 -2.87 8.95
C PRO A 130 -14.03 -4.14 9.39
N PHE A 131 -13.30 -4.78 8.47
CA PHE A 131 -12.48 -5.95 8.78
C PHE A 131 -11.28 -5.58 9.64
N LEU A 132 -10.58 -4.48 9.30
CA LEU A 132 -9.45 -3.98 10.09
C LEU A 132 -9.85 -3.63 11.52
N SER A 133 -11.06 -3.07 11.72
CA SER A 133 -11.56 -2.77 13.06
C SER A 133 -11.67 -4.02 13.93
N LEU A 134 -12.21 -5.12 13.38
CA LEU A 134 -12.30 -6.39 14.10
C LEU A 134 -10.91 -6.99 14.36
N LEU A 135 -10.03 -6.97 13.35
CA LEU A 135 -8.66 -7.47 13.49
C LEU A 135 -7.89 -6.72 14.58
N PHE A 136 -7.94 -5.39 14.58
CA PHE A 136 -7.18 -4.60 15.55
C PHE A 136 -7.77 -4.66 16.95
N GLN A 137 -9.10 -4.78 17.08
CA GLN A 137 -9.73 -5.07 18.36
C GLN A 137 -9.19 -6.38 18.95
N GLU A 138 -9.16 -7.44 18.13
CA GLU A 138 -8.66 -8.75 18.56
C GLU A 138 -7.17 -8.71 18.97
N ILE A 139 -6.32 -8.02 18.20
CA ILE A 139 -4.91 -7.82 18.57
C ILE A 139 -4.78 -7.09 19.90
N ARG A 140 -5.59 -6.04 20.14
CA ARG A 140 -5.53 -5.24 21.36
C ARG A 140 -6.09 -5.97 22.59
N SER A 141 -7.07 -6.86 22.42
CA SER A 141 -7.61 -7.68 23.51
C SER A 141 -6.78 -8.93 23.81
N ASN A 142 -6.01 -9.43 22.84
CA ASN A 142 -5.20 -10.61 22.99
C ASN A 142 -3.95 -10.33 23.86
N SER A 143 -3.79 -11.07 24.96
CA SER A 143 -2.70 -10.87 25.93
C SER A 143 -1.31 -11.08 25.35
N GLU A 144 -1.19 -11.93 24.34
CA GLU A 144 0.08 -12.23 23.67
C GLU A 144 0.41 -11.23 22.57
N LEU A 145 -0.58 -10.52 22.00
CA LEU A 145 -0.37 -9.63 20.85
C LEU A 145 -0.47 -8.14 21.18
N LYS A 146 -1.10 -7.75 22.29
CA LYS A 146 -1.36 -6.32 22.63
C LYS A 146 -0.12 -5.43 22.67
N HIS A 147 1.06 -6.02 22.83
CA HIS A 147 2.35 -5.35 22.85
C HIS A 147 2.84 -4.92 21.45
N LEU A 148 2.28 -5.51 20.40
CA LEU A 148 2.63 -5.22 19.01
C LEU A 148 2.12 -3.84 18.60
N SER A 149 2.97 -3.08 17.93
CA SER A 149 2.56 -1.83 17.29
C SER A 149 1.77 -2.10 16.00
N ILE A 150 0.74 -1.29 15.72
CA ILE A 150 -0.10 -1.42 14.52
C ILE A 150 0.08 -0.19 13.64
N LEU A 151 0.59 -0.40 12.43
CA LEU A 151 0.72 0.64 11.40
C LEU A 151 -0.17 0.34 10.20
N ILE A 152 -0.70 1.40 9.61
CA ILE A 152 -1.41 1.36 8.33
C ILE A 152 -0.54 2.04 7.27
N ASP A 153 -0.28 1.36 6.17
CA ASP A 153 0.30 1.93 4.96
C ASP A 153 -0.82 2.19 3.94
N SER A 154 -1.07 3.44 3.59
CA SER A 154 -2.26 3.85 2.83
C SER A 154 -1.97 5.00 1.88
N ASN A 155 -2.69 5.03 0.77
CA ASN A 155 -2.69 6.15 -0.17
C ASN A 155 -3.55 7.33 0.31
N GLY A 156 -4.36 7.14 1.36
CA GLY A 156 -5.12 8.22 2.00
C GLY A 156 -6.38 8.70 1.27
N ASN A 157 -6.73 8.10 0.13
CA ASN A 157 -7.90 8.48 -0.67
C ASN A 157 -9.19 7.89 -0.08
N ILE A 158 -9.52 8.27 1.16
CA ILE A 158 -10.63 7.67 1.90
C ILE A 158 -11.42 8.74 2.65
N ASP A 159 -12.66 8.40 3.02
CA ASP A 159 -13.50 9.27 3.83
C ASP A 159 -13.09 9.24 5.31
N GLN A 160 -13.26 10.38 5.97
CA GLN A 160 -12.78 10.60 7.33
C GLN A 160 -13.41 9.65 8.35
N GLU A 161 -14.66 9.20 8.15
CA GLU A 161 -15.31 8.27 9.08
C GLU A 161 -14.56 6.93 9.17
N LYS A 162 -13.93 6.48 8.09
CA LYS A 162 -13.16 5.23 8.12
C LYS A 162 -11.92 5.35 8.99
N TRP A 163 -11.26 6.52 8.99
CA TRP A 163 -10.18 6.78 9.94
C TRP A 163 -10.68 6.70 11.37
N ASN A 164 -11.80 7.36 11.68
CA ASN A 164 -12.37 7.40 13.03
C ASN A 164 -12.58 6.01 13.63
N SER A 165 -13.03 5.06 12.82
CA SER A 165 -13.25 3.68 13.29
C SER A 165 -11.97 2.96 13.73
N LEU A 166 -10.79 3.37 13.25
CA LEU A 166 -9.52 2.68 13.51
C LEU A 166 -8.57 3.43 14.44
N LEU A 167 -8.72 4.76 14.58
CA LEU A 167 -7.86 5.61 15.42
C LEU A 167 -7.60 5.06 16.84
N PRO A 168 -8.57 4.46 17.56
CA PRO A 168 -8.35 3.94 18.90
C PRO A 168 -7.36 2.76 18.97
N TYR A 169 -7.19 2.03 17.86
CA TYR A 169 -6.44 0.78 17.86
C TYR A 169 -5.05 0.90 17.24
N ILE A 170 -4.81 1.92 16.42
CA ILE A 170 -3.56 2.05 15.64
C ILE A 170 -2.53 2.92 16.34
N ASP A 171 -1.25 2.64 16.11
CA ASP A 171 -0.15 3.50 16.56
C ASP A 171 0.16 4.60 15.55
N GLY A 172 -0.14 4.36 14.27
CA GLY A 172 -0.10 5.40 13.27
C GLY A 172 -0.26 4.94 11.84
N VAL A 173 -0.10 5.89 10.94
CA VAL A 173 -0.32 5.76 9.51
C VAL A 173 0.87 6.33 8.75
N MET A 174 1.31 5.60 7.74
CA MET A 174 2.27 6.05 6.75
C MET A 174 1.45 6.39 5.51
N LEU A 175 1.48 7.64 5.09
CA LEU A 175 0.70 8.13 3.95
C LEU A 175 1.60 8.53 2.80
N ASP A 176 1.12 8.25 1.58
CA ASP A 176 1.74 8.78 0.39
C ASP A 176 0.95 9.96 -0.21
N ILE A 177 1.69 10.97 -0.67
CA ILE A 177 1.20 11.97 -1.62
C ILE A 177 1.91 11.72 -2.96
N LYS A 178 1.15 11.47 -4.04
CA LYS A 178 1.76 11.19 -5.36
C LYS A 178 2.03 12.46 -6.18
N ALA A 179 1.31 13.54 -5.86
CA ALA A 179 1.45 14.89 -6.38
C ALA A 179 0.54 15.83 -5.57
N TYR A 180 0.97 17.06 -5.34
CA TYR A 180 0.19 18.17 -4.80
C TYR A 180 -0.76 18.79 -5.84
N SER A 181 -0.34 18.93 -7.10
CA SER A 181 -1.23 19.38 -8.17
C SER A 181 -2.31 18.33 -8.44
N ALA A 182 -3.58 18.69 -8.32
CA ALA A 182 -4.69 17.76 -8.59
C ALA A 182 -4.67 17.22 -10.03
N ASN A 183 -4.25 18.04 -11.00
CA ASN A 183 -4.11 17.62 -12.39
C ASN A 183 -2.97 16.60 -12.55
N THR A 184 -1.80 16.87 -11.96
CA THR A 184 -0.66 15.94 -11.99
C THR A 184 -1.01 14.64 -11.26
N HIS A 185 -1.67 14.73 -10.11
CA HIS A 185 -2.13 13.57 -9.36
C HIS A 185 -3.09 12.72 -10.19
N LYS A 186 -4.06 13.34 -10.88
CA LYS A 186 -4.98 12.63 -11.75
C LYS A 186 -4.28 11.97 -12.94
N LYS A 187 -3.27 12.61 -13.52
CA LYS A 187 -2.44 11.99 -14.58
C LYS A 187 -1.70 10.76 -14.08
N ILE A 188 -1.09 10.86 -12.90
CA ILE A 188 -0.29 9.78 -12.31
C ILE A 188 -1.15 8.61 -11.81
N THR A 189 -2.30 8.90 -11.20
CA THR A 189 -3.08 7.92 -10.42
C THR A 189 -4.46 7.60 -10.99
N GLY A 190 -4.99 8.45 -11.87
CA GLY A 190 -6.38 8.42 -12.33
C GLY A 190 -7.37 9.22 -11.48
N TYR A 191 -6.97 9.72 -10.30
CA TYR A 191 -7.89 10.32 -9.32
C TYR A 191 -7.40 11.66 -8.77
N SER A 192 -8.31 12.45 -8.17
CA SER A 192 -7.96 13.68 -7.45
C SER A 192 -7.26 13.36 -6.11
N ASN A 193 -6.48 14.31 -5.58
CA ASN A 193 -5.79 14.19 -4.29
C ASN A 193 -6.53 14.88 -3.12
N GLU A 194 -7.73 15.43 -3.33
CA GLU A 194 -8.45 16.19 -2.30
C GLU A 194 -8.66 15.41 -1.00
N LYS A 195 -9.09 14.14 -1.08
CA LYS A 195 -9.27 13.29 0.10
C LYS A 195 -7.93 12.95 0.76
N ILE A 196 -6.88 12.80 -0.04
CA ILE A 196 -5.52 12.50 0.44
C ILE A 196 -4.99 13.67 1.28
N LEU A 197 -5.08 14.91 0.75
CA LEU A 197 -4.69 16.11 1.47
C LEU A 197 -5.49 16.28 2.77
N LYS A 198 -6.80 16.02 2.75
CA LYS A 198 -7.64 16.01 3.96
C LYS A 198 -7.18 14.95 4.96
N SER A 199 -6.90 13.73 4.51
CA SER A 199 -6.39 12.64 5.36
C SER A 199 -5.06 12.97 6.02
N ILE A 200 -4.13 13.60 5.29
CA ILE A 200 -2.82 14.03 5.82
C ILE A 200 -3.00 14.97 7.00
N HIS A 201 -3.73 16.07 6.82
CA HIS A 201 -3.98 17.04 7.91
C HIS A 201 -4.81 16.44 9.04
N TYR A 202 -5.79 15.60 8.72
CA TYR A 202 -6.63 14.95 9.70
C TYR A 202 -5.81 14.03 10.64
N LEU A 203 -4.98 13.17 10.08
CA LEU A 203 -4.15 12.24 10.84
C LEU A 203 -3.04 12.94 11.61
N ASP A 204 -2.46 14.01 11.05
CA ASP A 204 -1.50 14.85 11.76
C ASP A 204 -2.12 15.52 13.00
N ASN A 205 -3.32 16.11 12.84
CA ASN A 205 -4.08 16.70 13.96
C ASN A 205 -4.47 15.68 15.03
N LYS A 206 -4.55 14.39 14.69
CA LYS A 206 -4.78 13.29 15.64
C LYS A 206 -3.49 12.66 16.17
N SER A 207 -2.32 13.20 15.79
CA SER A 207 -1.00 12.67 16.10
C SER A 207 -0.83 11.19 15.69
N LYS A 208 -1.50 10.80 14.60
CA LYS A 208 -1.45 9.46 14.02
C LYS A 208 -0.71 9.41 12.68
N LEU A 209 -0.43 10.54 12.04
CA LEU A 209 0.49 10.56 10.91
C LEU A 209 1.91 10.27 11.42
N LYS A 210 2.54 9.19 10.94
CA LYS A 210 3.90 8.79 11.33
C LYS A 210 4.90 9.06 10.24
N GLU A 211 4.49 8.88 8.99
CA GLU A 211 5.32 9.14 7.84
C GLU A 211 4.49 9.77 6.73
N LEU A 212 5.06 10.79 6.07
CA LEU A 212 4.53 11.35 4.83
C LEU A 212 5.56 11.14 3.71
N ARG A 213 5.15 10.38 2.70
CA ARG A 213 6.00 9.93 1.59
C ARG A 213 5.62 10.64 0.31
N PHE A 214 6.61 11.14 -0.42
CA PHE A 214 6.44 11.66 -1.77
C PHE A 214 7.25 10.80 -2.74
N VAL A 215 6.61 10.28 -3.78
CA VAL A 215 7.28 9.49 -4.82
C VAL A 215 7.66 10.42 -5.99
N LEU A 216 8.94 10.54 -6.29
CA LEU A 216 9.45 11.33 -7.41
C LEU A 216 9.35 10.54 -8.72
N VAL A 217 8.59 11.07 -9.67
CA VAL A 217 8.33 10.52 -10.99
C VAL A 217 8.77 11.54 -12.04
N PRO A 218 9.86 11.28 -12.77
CA PRO A 218 10.37 12.15 -13.82
C PRO A 218 9.30 12.50 -14.86
N ASP A 219 9.35 13.73 -15.37
CA ASP A 219 8.41 14.30 -16.36
C ASP A 219 6.97 14.51 -15.89
N TYR A 220 6.63 14.10 -14.65
CA TYR A 220 5.28 14.28 -14.10
C TYR A 220 5.27 15.22 -12.90
N ASN A 221 6.06 14.93 -11.87
CA ASN A 221 6.01 15.66 -10.58
C ASN A 221 7.39 16.15 -10.09
N ASN A 222 8.41 16.08 -10.95
CA ASN A 222 9.80 16.48 -10.66
C ASN A 222 10.10 17.97 -10.94
N HIS A 223 9.11 18.75 -11.39
CA HIS A 223 9.31 20.17 -11.67
C HIS A 223 9.30 21.01 -10.38
N GLU A 224 10.05 22.12 -10.39
CA GLU A 224 10.30 22.97 -9.21
C GLU A 224 9.03 23.36 -8.44
N MET A 225 8.00 23.83 -9.16
CA MET A 225 6.74 24.27 -8.54
C MET A 225 6.06 23.15 -7.75
N GLU A 226 6.05 21.92 -8.26
CA GLU A 226 5.44 20.77 -7.59
C GLU A 226 6.20 20.44 -6.31
N ILE A 227 7.53 20.35 -6.42
CA ILE A 227 8.41 20.02 -5.29
C ILE A 227 8.29 21.10 -4.19
N ARG A 228 8.17 22.38 -4.56
CA ARG A 228 7.96 23.47 -3.60
C ARG A 228 6.62 23.36 -2.87
N GLU A 229 5.55 22.96 -3.55
CA GLU A 229 4.26 22.73 -2.89
C GLU A 229 4.28 21.50 -1.98
N ILE A 230 4.93 20.42 -2.41
CA ILE A 230 5.18 19.25 -1.54
C ILE A 230 6.00 19.66 -0.31
N ALA A 231 7.02 20.49 -0.47
CA ALA A 231 7.83 21.01 0.65
C ALA A 231 6.97 21.84 1.61
N LYS A 232 6.07 22.69 1.11
CA LYS A 232 5.13 23.44 1.95
C LYS A 232 4.20 22.52 2.73
N LEU A 233 3.63 21.50 2.06
CA LEU A 233 2.79 20.49 2.70
C LEU A 233 3.56 19.74 3.81
N MET A 234 4.74 19.21 3.50
CA MET A 234 5.60 18.50 4.45
C MET A 234 6.02 19.38 5.64
N LYS A 235 6.17 20.68 5.44
CA LYS A 235 6.47 21.64 6.50
C LYS A 235 5.25 21.99 7.36
N SER A 236 4.04 21.86 6.81
CA SER A 236 2.80 22.15 7.52
C SER A 236 2.39 21.06 8.52
N VAL A 237 2.90 19.83 8.35
CA VAL A 237 2.64 18.72 9.29
C VAL A 237 3.64 18.73 10.45
N SER A 238 3.30 18.04 11.54
CA SER A 238 4.10 18.04 12.77
C SER A 238 5.59 17.68 12.53
N PRO A 239 6.53 18.33 13.25
CA PRO A 239 7.96 18.03 13.10
C PRO A 239 8.33 16.56 13.34
N SER A 240 7.59 15.87 14.21
CA SER A 240 7.79 14.45 14.54
C SER A 240 7.38 13.47 13.44
N VAL A 241 6.62 13.90 12.44
CA VAL A 241 6.28 13.09 11.27
C VAL A 241 7.56 12.86 10.46
N GLN A 242 7.90 11.62 10.14
CA GLN A 242 8.99 11.33 9.23
C GLN A 242 8.61 11.76 7.81
N LYS A 243 9.51 12.43 7.10
CA LYS A 243 9.28 12.84 5.71
C LYS A 243 10.22 12.07 4.80
N SER A 244 9.66 11.47 3.76
CA SER A 244 10.42 10.59 2.86
C SER A 244 10.24 10.99 1.40
N LEU A 245 11.34 11.00 0.65
CA LEU A 245 11.38 11.10 -0.80
C LEU A 245 11.71 9.71 -1.36
N ILE A 246 10.76 9.11 -2.05
CA ILE A 246 10.90 7.79 -2.65
C ILE A 246 11.22 7.95 -4.14
N LYS A 247 12.27 7.27 -4.60
CA LYS A 247 12.58 7.21 -6.04
C LYS A 247 11.66 6.21 -6.72
N MET A 248 10.97 6.65 -7.78
CA MET A 248 10.22 5.70 -8.61
C MET A 248 11.17 4.65 -9.21
N ARG A 249 10.77 3.38 -9.15
CA ARG A 249 11.48 2.27 -9.79
C ARG A 249 10.70 1.71 -10.96
N LYS A 250 11.41 1.31 -12.00
CA LYS A 250 10.82 0.74 -13.21
C LYS A 250 10.49 -0.74 -13.06
N HIS A 251 11.16 -1.43 -12.14
CA HIS A 251 10.89 -2.84 -11.88
C HIS A 251 9.44 -3.06 -11.44
N GLY A 252 8.78 -4.06 -12.02
CA GLY A 252 7.41 -4.45 -11.64
C GLY A 252 6.28 -3.60 -12.19
N ILE A 253 6.55 -2.51 -12.91
CA ILE A 253 5.47 -1.68 -13.51
C ILE A 253 4.82 -2.38 -14.71
N ARG A 254 3.58 -2.01 -15.00
CA ARG A 254 2.83 -2.55 -16.16
C ARG A 254 3.47 -2.16 -17.49
N LYS A 255 3.33 -3.04 -18.48
CA LYS A 255 3.92 -2.88 -19.82
C LYS A 255 3.48 -1.58 -20.52
N GLU A 256 2.23 -1.16 -20.35
CA GLU A 256 1.70 0.09 -20.91
C GLU A 256 2.39 1.36 -20.37
N PHE A 257 3.09 1.25 -19.23
CA PHE A 257 3.85 2.34 -18.61
C PHE A 257 5.37 2.14 -18.71
N ALA A 258 5.83 1.24 -19.58
CA ALA A 258 7.25 0.95 -19.76
C ALA A 258 8.08 2.14 -20.28
N HIS A 259 7.44 3.22 -20.75
CA HIS A 259 8.10 4.48 -21.13
C HIS A 259 8.56 5.30 -19.93
N LEU A 260 8.06 5.03 -18.72
CA LEU A 260 8.52 5.69 -17.51
C LEU A 260 10.02 5.43 -17.26
N ILE A 261 10.70 6.45 -16.73
CA ILE A 261 12.12 6.43 -16.41
C ILE A 261 12.34 6.63 -14.91
N GLU A 262 13.37 5.98 -14.36
CA GLU A 262 13.76 6.24 -12.97
C GLU A 262 14.38 7.64 -12.85
N PRO A 263 14.20 8.34 -11.72
CA PRO A 263 14.78 9.66 -11.53
C PRO A 263 16.30 9.59 -11.52
N ARG A 264 16.92 10.51 -12.24
CA ARG A 264 18.38 10.67 -12.27
C ARG A 264 18.86 11.28 -10.96
N GLU A 265 20.12 11.03 -10.62
CA GLU A 265 20.75 11.60 -9.42
C GLU A 265 20.66 13.14 -9.38
N GLU A 266 20.77 13.81 -10.54
CA GLU A 266 20.60 15.26 -10.64
C GLU A 266 19.19 15.74 -10.24
N GLU A 267 18.14 15.00 -10.59
CA GLU A 267 16.75 15.33 -10.26
C GLU A 267 16.46 15.10 -8.78
N ILE A 268 17.03 14.02 -8.22
CA ILE A 268 16.93 13.70 -6.79
C ILE A 268 17.63 14.78 -5.97
N GLU A 269 18.87 15.15 -6.35
CA GLU A 269 19.63 16.17 -5.65
C GLU A 269 18.98 17.54 -5.77
N TYR A 270 18.40 17.86 -6.92
CA TYR A 270 17.61 19.07 -7.09
C TYR A 270 16.39 19.12 -6.15
N ALA A 271 15.63 18.02 -6.03
CA ALA A 271 14.52 17.94 -5.08
C ALA A 271 14.99 18.07 -3.63
N LYS A 272 16.07 17.37 -3.25
CA LYS A 272 16.69 17.46 -1.92
C LYS A 272 17.09 18.89 -1.57
N ASN A 273 17.69 19.61 -2.51
CA ASN A 273 18.09 21.01 -2.31
C ASN A 273 16.88 21.91 -2.00
N ILE A 274 15.75 21.73 -2.68
CA ILE A 274 14.51 22.48 -2.39
C ILE A 274 13.99 22.15 -0.99
N PHE A 275 13.97 20.87 -0.60
CA PHE A 275 13.55 20.48 0.74
C PHE A 275 14.49 21.02 1.84
N SER A 276 15.80 20.99 1.60
CA SER A 276 16.80 21.55 2.51
C SER A 276 16.63 23.06 2.70
N GLN A 277 16.39 23.81 1.62
CA GLN A 277 16.07 25.24 1.69
C GLN A 277 14.79 25.51 2.50
N ALA A 278 13.82 24.60 2.47
CA ALA A 278 12.62 24.66 3.29
C ALA A 278 12.86 24.31 4.77
N LYS A 279 14.08 23.88 5.14
CA LYS A 279 14.50 23.35 6.44
C LYS A 279 13.81 22.04 6.81
N LEU A 280 13.62 21.16 5.82
CA LEU A 280 13.09 19.82 6.02
C LEU A 280 14.24 18.81 6.02
N ASP A 281 14.22 17.92 7.01
CA ASP A 281 15.02 16.70 7.00
C ASP A 281 14.22 15.61 6.28
N ILE A 282 14.74 15.15 5.14
CA ILE A 282 14.06 14.20 4.25
C ILE A 282 14.89 12.93 4.16
N LEU A 283 14.28 11.79 4.50
CA LEU A 283 14.85 10.49 4.20
C LEU A 283 14.66 10.17 2.71
N VAL A 284 15.74 9.86 2.00
CA VAL A 284 15.67 9.46 0.59
C VAL A 284 15.76 7.94 0.50
N ILE A 285 14.78 7.33 -0.16
CA ILE A 285 14.61 5.87 -0.29
C ILE A 285 14.67 5.47 -1.77
#